data_AF-A0A960AZA9-F1
#
_entry.id   AF-A0A960AZA9-F1
#
_cell.length_a   1.000
_cell.length_b   1.000
_cell.length_c   1.000
_cell.angle_alpha   90.00
_cell.angle_beta   90.00
_cell.angle_gamma   90.00
#
_symmetry.space_group_name_H-M   'P 1'
#
loop_
_entity.id
_entity.type
_entity.pdbx_description
1 polymer ?
#
loop_
_entity_poly.entity_id
_entity_poly.type
_entity_poly.pdbx_seq_one_letter_code
_entity_poly.pdbx_strand_id
1 'polypeptide(L)'
;MTSLDPRAPLVLDTHELGRRPGSQRQVSLTVPAPADLGIDVLGVAEGSPVDIDLRLEAVMEGVLVTGTAHAELTGECARCLEPITDAVDAGFRELFVYDSGRTSDDEDDEVRRLEGDLLD
;
A
#
# COMPACT_ATOMS: atom_id res chain seq x y z
N MET A 1 17.19 11.58 -5.00
CA MET A 1 15.99 11.03 -4.37
C MET A 1 14.84 11.42 -5.26
N THR A 2 14.17 10.44 -5.86
CA THR A 2 13.05 10.67 -6.77
C THR A 2 11.84 10.96 -5.89
N SER A 3 11.35 12.20 -5.91
CA SER A 3 10.13 12.61 -5.20
C SER A 3 8.96 11.70 -5.58
N LEU A 4 8.09 11.37 -4.63
CA LEU A 4 6.80 10.73 -4.93
C LEU A 4 6.01 11.57 -5.95
N ASP A 5 5.43 10.91 -6.95
CA ASP A 5 4.51 11.52 -7.91
C ASP A 5 3.08 11.44 -7.36
N PRO A 6 2.41 12.58 -7.06
CA PRO A 6 1.03 12.58 -6.56
C PRO A 6 0.00 11.96 -7.53
N ARG A 7 0.39 11.71 -8.79
CA ARG A 7 -0.46 11.07 -9.80
C ARG A 7 -0.25 9.56 -9.89
N ALA A 8 0.75 9.01 -9.21
CA ALA A 8 0.96 7.58 -9.18
C ALA A 8 -0.21 6.90 -8.45
N PRO A 9 -0.67 5.74 -8.94
CA PRO A 9 -1.93 5.12 -8.49
C PRO A 9 -1.93 4.68 -7.02
N LEU A 10 -0.75 4.41 -6.45
CA LEU A 10 -0.58 3.98 -5.06
C LEU A 10 -0.07 5.09 -4.13
N VAL A 11 0.10 6.32 -4.63
CA VAL A 11 0.51 7.45 -3.79
C VAL A 11 -0.73 8.14 -3.22
N LEU A 12 -0.78 8.28 -1.91
CA LEU A 12 -1.92 8.87 -1.19
C LEU A 12 -1.54 10.22 -0.57
N ASP A 13 -2.43 11.20 -0.76
CA ASP A 13 -2.31 12.54 -0.16
C ASP A 13 -3.05 12.62 1.18
N THR A 14 -2.31 12.96 2.23
CA THR A 14 -2.79 13.10 3.61
C THR A 14 -3.06 14.55 4.02
N HIS A 15 -2.93 15.52 3.12
CA HIS A 15 -3.14 16.94 3.41
C HIS A 15 -4.53 17.20 4.02
N GLU A 16 -5.59 16.56 3.49
CA GLU A 16 -6.96 16.70 3.99
C GLU A 16 -7.20 15.99 5.33
N LEU A 17 -6.38 15.00 5.70
CA LEU A 17 -6.45 14.31 6.99
C LEU A 17 -5.95 15.24 8.12
N GLY A 18 -4.93 16.05 7.81
CA GLY A 18 -4.21 16.87 8.77
C GLY A 18 -3.41 16.05 9.79
N ARG A 19 -2.70 16.74 10.70
CA ARG A 19 -1.77 16.11 11.66
C ARG A 19 -2.31 16.01 13.09
N ARG A 20 -3.61 16.25 13.29
CA ARG A 20 -4.22 16.19 14.63
C ARG A 20 -4.47 14.73 15.01
N PRO A 21 -3.88 14.22 16.10
CA PRO A 21 -4.12 12.85 16.53
C PRO A 21 -5.62 12.56 16.70
N GLY A 22 -6.06 11.44 16.14
CA GLY A 22 -7.47 11.01 16.13
C GLY A 22 -8.29 11.48 14.92
N SER A 23 -7.73 12.32 14.04
CA SER A 23 -8.31 12.52 12.70
C SER A 23 -8.24 11.21 11.92
N GLN A 24 -9.30 10.89 11.19
CA GLN A 24 -9.35 9.70 10.33
C GLN A 24 -9.97 10.00 8.97
N ARG A 25 -9.56 9.25 7.96
CA ARG A 25 -10.12 9.28 6.60
C ARG A 25 -10.17 7.88 6.03
N GLN A 26 -11.26 7.54 5.35
CA GLN A 26 -11.36 6.33 4.54
C GLN A 26 -11.06 6.65 3.08
N VAL A 27 -10.36 5.74 2.41
CA VAL A 27 -10.03 5.84 0.99
C VAL A 27 -10.29 4.46 0.37
N SER A 28 -11.03 4.43 -0.73
CA SER A 28 -11.21 3.24 -1.55
C SER A 28 -10.69 3.54 -2.95
N LEU A 29 -9.85 2.68 -3.49
CA LEU A 29 -9.27 2.84 -4.81
C LEU A 29 -9.08 1.49 -5.50
N THR A 30 -9.12 1.50 -6.83
CA THR A 30 -8.77 0.34 -7.66
C THR A 30 -7.54 0.71 -8.47
N VAL A 31 -6.49 -0.10 -8.39
CA VAL A 31 -5.21 0.11 -9.09
C VAL A 31 -4.87 -1.07 -9.98
N PRO A 32 -4.13 -0.86 -11.08
CA PRO A 32 -3.61 -1.98 -11.87
C PRO A 32 -2.56 -2.76 -11.06
N ALA A 33 -2.64 -4.09 -11.09
CA ALA A 33 -1.64 -4.96 -10.49
C ALA A 33 -0.27 -4.77 -11.16
N PRO A 34 0.83 -4.71 -10.39
CA PRO A 34 2.19 -4.69 -10.95
C PRO A 34 2.57 -6.05 -11.56
N ALA A 35 3.61 -6.07 -12.39
CA ALA A 35 4.04 -7.25 -13.15
C ALA A 35 4.37 -8.48 -12.29
N ASP A 36 4.86 -8.26 -11.07
CA ASP A 36 5.41 -9.32 -10.20
C ASP A 36 4.58 -9.52 -8.92
N LEU A 37 3.25 -9.33 -8.98
CA LEU A 37 2.37 -9.55 -7.83
C LEU A 37 2.01 -11.04 -7.66
N GLY A 38 2.94 -11.83 -7.14
CA GLY A 38 2.69 -13.24 -6.84
C GLY A 38 3.95 -14.08 -6.71
N ILE A 39 3.80 -15.38 -6.92
CA ILE A 39 4.88 -16.37 -7.03
C ILE A 39 4.82 -17.06 -8.39
N ASP A 40 5.87 -17.81 -8.76
CA ASP A 40 6.02 -18.44 -10.07
C ASP A 40 4.80 -19.26 -10.56
N VAL A 41 4.02 -19.81 -9.65
CA VAL A 41 2.89 -20.72 -9.96
C VAL A 41 1.51 -20.09 -9.76
N LEU A 42 1.42 -18.93 -9.10
CA LEU A 42 0.16 -18.29 -8.73
C LEU A 42 0.39 -16.80 -8.44
N GLY A 43 -0.37 -15.93 -9.09
CA GLY A 43 -0.27 -14.48 -8.89
C GLY A 43 -1.45 -13.72 -9.45
N VAL A 44 -1.44 -12.41 -9.24
CA VAL A 44 -2.40 -11.48 -9.83
C VAL A 44 -1.90 -11.09 -11.21
N ALA A 45 -2.75 -11.18 -12.23
CA ALA A 45 -2.35 -10.86 -13.60
C ALA A 45 -1.97 -9.38 -13.74
N GLU A 46 -0.83 -9.07 -14.39
CA GLU A 46 -0.39 -7.68 -14.59
C GLU A 46 -1.49 -6.83 -15.22
N GLY A 47 -1.71 -5.64 -14.65
CA GLY A 47 -2.72 -4.69 -15.11
C GLY A 47 -4.17 -5.05 -14.74
N SER A 48 -4.42 -6.22 -14.15
CA SER A 48 -5.75 -6.56 -13.61
C SER A 48 -6.09 -5.71 -12.37
N PRO A 49 -7.37 -5.49 -12.05
CA PRO A 49 -7.75 -4.62 -10.95
C PRO A 49 -7.39 -5.23 -9.59
N VAL A 50 -6.81 -4.41 -8.72
CA VAL A 50 -6.67 -4.65 -7.29
C VAL A 50 -7.49 -3.61 -6.56
N ASP A 51 -8.52 -4.05 -5.84
CA ASP A 51 -9.38 -3.20 -5.04
C ASP A 51 -8.78 -3.03 -3.65
N ILE A 52 -8.65 -1.79 -3.18
CA ILE A 52 -7.99 -1.48 -1.92
C ILE A 52 -8.90 -0.56 -1.09
N ASP A 53 -9.23 -1.02 0.11
CA ASP A 53 -9.94 -0.24 1.12
C ASP A 53 -9.00 0.14 2.26
N LEU A 54 -8.88 1.43 2.53
CA LEU A 54 -7.94 1.99 3.48
C LEU A 54 -8.64 2.85 4.53
N ARG A 55 -8.08 2.82 5.74
CA ARG A 55 -8.32 3.78 6.81
C ARG A 55 -7.00 4.42 7.19
N LEU A 56 -6.92 5.72 6.97
CA LEU A 56 -5.79 6.58 7.36
C LEU A 56 -6.13 7.24 8.70
N GLU A 57 -5.23 7.13 9.67
CA GLU A 57 -5.41 7.68 11.01
C GLU A 57 -4.19 8.52 11.38
N ALA A 58 -4.40 9.81 11.65
CA ALA A 58 -3.34 10.66 12.17
C ALA A 58 -3.06 10.25 13.63
N VAL A 59 -1.79 9.92 13.91
CA VAL A 59 -1.28 9.61 15.25
C VAL A 59 -0.16 10.58 15.62
N MET A 60 0.37 10.45 16.84
CA MET A 60 1.41 11.36 17.35
C MET A 60 2.66 11.39 16.46
N GLU A 61 3.06 10.22 15.96
CA GLU A 61 4.34 10.03 15.24
C GLU A 61 4.19 10.11 13.72
N GLY A 62 2.97 10.06 13.19
CA GLY A 62 2.74 9.89 11.75
C GLY A 62 1.30 9.63 11.37
N VAL A 63 1.13 8.89 10.27
CA VAL A 63 -0.16 8.40 9.76
C VAL A 63 -0.14 6.88 9.77
N LEU A 64 -1.05 6.28 10.54
CA LEU A 64 -1.28 4.84 10.54
C LEU A 64 -2.23 4.50 9.39
N VAL A 65 -1.76 3.67 8.46
CA VAL A 65 -2.52 3.14 7.34
C VAL A 65 -2.96 1.73 7.70
N THR A 66 -4.26 1.49 7.76
CA THR A 66 -4.82 0.13 7.88
C THR A 66 -5.62 -0.17 6.64
N GLY A 67 -5.37 -1.29 5.99
CA GLY A 67 -6.02 -1.60 4.72
C GLY A 67 -6.28 -3.07 4.47
N THR A 68 -7.14 -3.32 3.48
CA THR A 68 -7.34 -4.62 2.87
C THR A 68 -7.25 -4.46 1.36
N ALA A 69 -6.47 -5.31 0.71
CA ALA A 69 -6.40 -5.42 -0.75
C ALA A 69 -7.11 -6.71 -1.21
N HIS A 70 -7.91 -6.61 -2.26
CA HIS A 70 -8.63 -7.70 -2.89
C HIS A 70 -8.19 -7.85 -4.35
N ALA A 71 -7.90 -9.08 -4.79
CA ALA A 71 -7.52 -9.34 -6.17
C ALA A 71 -7.84 -10.77 -6.61
N GLU A 72 -8.06 -10.94 -7.92
CA GLU A 72 -8.18 -12.25 -8.57
C GLU A 72 -6.81 -12.86 -8.83
N LEU A 73 -6.65 -14.13 -8.47
CA LEU A 73 -5.45 -14.92 -8.66
C LEU A 73 -5.61 -15.85 -9.86
N THR A 74 -4.56 -15.93 -10.65
CA THR A 74 -4.43 -16.86 -11.78
C THR A 74 -3.12 -17.61 -11.67
N GLY A 75 -3.12 -18.89 -12.03
CA GLY A 75 -1.94 -19.73 -11.94
C GLY A 75 -2.10 -21.08 -12.63
N GLU A 76 -1.10 -21.93 -12.46
CA GLU A 76 -1.07 -23.27 -13.04
C GLU A 76 -0.50 -24.27 -12.02
N CYS A 77 -1.18 -25.41 -11.87
CA CYS A 77 -0.72 -26.46 -10.96
C CYS A 77 0.59 -27.09 -11.45
N ALA A 78 1.67 -26.95 -10.68
CA ALA A 78 2.99 -27.49 -11.02
C ALA A 78 3.06 -29.02 -11.23
N ARG A 79 2.02 -29.78 -10.85
CA ARG A 79 1.98 -31.25 -11.01
C ARG A 79 1.21 -31.73 -12.24
N CYS A 80 0.07 -31.11 -12.54
CA CYS A 80 -0.84 -31.57 -13.59
C CYS A 80 -1.07 -30.54 -14.70
N LEU A 81 -0.56 -29.31 -14.53
CA LEU A 81 -0.71 -28.19 -15.46
C LEU A 81 -2.17 -27.74 -15.65
N GLU A 82 -3.06 -28.07 -14.71
CA GLU A 82 -4.41 -27.50 -14.72
C GLU A 82 -4.40 -26.03 -14.27
N PRO A 83 -5.24 -25.18 -14.89
CA PRO A 83 -5.38 -23.78 -14.49
C PRO A 83 -5.96 -23.65 -13.09
N ILE A 84 -5.47 -22.66 -12.34
CA ILE A 84 -5.95 -22.28 -11.02
C ILE A 84 -6.53 -20.87 -11.12
N THR A 85 -7.75 -20.70 -10.61
CA THR A 85 -8.41 -19.40 -10.42
C THR A 85 -8.94 -19.32 -9.00
N ASP A 86 -8.58 -18.28 -8.28
CA ASP A 86 -9.01 -18.03 -6.90
C ASP A 86 -9.04 -16.52 -6.63
N ALA A 87 -9.47 -16.09 -5.46
CA ALA A 87 -9.37 -14.70 -5.02
C ALA A 87 -8.60 -14.59 -3.71
N VAL A 88 -7.98 -13.44 -3.47
CA VAL A 88 -7.25 -13.15 -2.23
C VAL A 88 -7.72 -11.87 -1.57
N ASP A 89 -7.87 -11.92 -0.25
CA ASP A 89 -8.03 -10.78 0.63
C ASP A 89 -6.80 -10.64 1.53
N ALA A 90 -6.01 -9.60 1.32
CA ALA A 90 -4.77 -9.35 2.05
C ALA A 90 -4.93 -8.11 2.94
N GLY A 91 -4.98 -8.33 4.26
CA GLY A 91 -4.99 -7.26 5.25
C GLY A 91 -3.57 -6.78 5.58
N PHE A 92 -3.39 -5.48 5.73
CA PHE A 92 -2.11 -4.89 6.12
C PHE A 92 -2.28 -3.68 7.04
N ARG A 93 -1.21 -3.34 7.76
CA ARG A 93 -1.15 -2.18 8.63
C ARG A 93 0.28 -1.65 8.68
N GLU A 94 0.45 -0.38 8.35
CA GLU A 94 1.75 0.27 8.26
C GLU A 94 1.72 1.68 8.85
N LEU A 95 2.80 2.10 9.50
CA LEU A 95 2.94 3.45 10.05
C LEU A 95 3.92 4.26 9.20
N PHE A 96 3.43 5.36 8.62
CA PHE A 96 4.27 6.33 7.93
C PHE A 96 4.59 7.47 8.90
N VAL A 97 5.85 7.61 9.31
CA VAL A 97 6.26 8.64 10.27
C VAL A 97 6.39 10.02 9.60
N TYR A 98 6.04 11.08 10.33
CA TYR A 98 6.22 12.43 9.82
C TYR A 98 7.72 12.74 9.62
N ASP A 99 8.04 13.45 8.55
CA ASP A 99 9.35 14.06 8.39
C ASP A 99 9.52 15.15 9.47
N SER A 100 10.18 14.80 10.57
CA SER A 100 10.28 15.65 11.76
C SER A 100 11.58 16.46 11.81
N GLY A 101 12.40 16.44 10.75
CA GLY A 101 13.70 17.12 10.70
C GLY A 101 14.67 16.68 11.81
N ARG A 102 14.35 15.62 12.55
CA ARG A 102 15.26 14.99 13.50
C ARG A 102 16.11 14.00 12.72
N THR A 103 17.38 14.36 12.57
CA THR A 103 18.48 13.41 12.37
C THR A 103 18.47 12.43 13.54
N SER A 104 17.69 11.36 13.47
CA SER A 104 18.07 10.13 14.13
C SER A 104 18.83 9.30 13.12
N ASP A 105 20.00 8.81 13.53
CA ASP A 105 20.86 7.83 12.86
C ASP A 105 20.14 6.46 12.72
N ASP A 106 18.84 6.45 12.48
CA ASP A 106 18.08 5.25 12.13
C ASP A 106 18.13 5.13 10.60
N GLU A 107 19.32 4.74 10.10
CA GLU A 107 19.54 4.15 8.78
C GLU A 107 18.85 2.78 8.67
N ASP A 108 17.68 2.62 9.28
CA ASP A 108 16.85 1.45 9.12
C ASP A 108 15.92 1.71 7.93
N ASP A 109 16.23 1.03 6.82
CA ASP A 109 15.41 0.96 5.60
C ASP A 109 13.98 0.44 5.87
N GLU A 110 13.70 -0.06 7.09
CA GLU A 110 12.41 -0.56 7.52
C GLU A 110 11.42 0.54 7.97
N VAL A 111 11.87 1.79 8.20
CA VAL A 111 10.97 2.88 8.62
C VAL A 111 10.35 3.61 7.42
N ARG A 112 9.03 3.46 7.25
CA ARG A 112 8.25 4.20 6.25
C ARG A 112 8.05 5.66 6.67
N ARG A 113 8.32 6.61 5.77
CA ARG A 113 8.27 8.06 6.03
C ARG A 113 7.34 8.75 5.05
N LEU A 114 6.65 9.81 5.49
CA LEU A 114 5.93 10.69 4.58
C LEU A 114 6.89 11.61 3.82
N GLU A 115 6.68 11.77 2.51
CA GLU A 115 7.33 12.81 1.70
C GLU A 115 6.40 14.04 1.64
N GLY A 116 6.62 15.01 2.54
CA GLY A 116 5.69 16.12 2.72
C GLY A 116 4.38 15.64 3.34
N ASP A 117 3.32 15.56 2.54
CA ASP A 117 2.01 15.00 2.92
C ASP A 117 1.65 13.74 2.10
N LEU A 118 2.60 13.18 1.35
CA LEU A 118 2.43 12.00 0.50
C LEU A 118 2.98 10.73 1.17
N LEU A 119 2.36 9.59 0.89
CA LEU A 119 2.81 8.25 1.27
C LEU A 119 2.56 7.23 0.14
N ASP A 120 3.32 6.14 0.10
CA ASP A 120 3.28 5.07 -0.93
C ASP A 120 3.28 3.63 -0.37
#